data_AF-A0A0K8WI54-F1
#
_entry.id   AF-A0A0K8WI54-F1
#
_cell.length_a   1.000
_cell.length_b   1.000
_cell.length_c   1.000
_cell.angle_alpha   90.00
_cell.angle_beta   90.00
_cell.angle_gamma   90.00
#
_symmetry.space_group_name_H-M   'P 1'
#
loop_
_entity.id
_entity.type
_entity.pdbx_description
1 polymer ?
#
loop_
_entity_poly.entity_id
_entity_poly.type
_entity_poly.pdbx_seq_one_letter_code
_entity_poly.pdbx_strand_id
1 'polypeptide(L)'
;MANFLSITREPLDVAAITNSIFHEDCGAVSLFVGTTRKSFDGKMVHSLEYEAYETMALKELKKICDSVRSNWKDVVNIAIHHRLGLVAPKEASVVIAISSPHREDAFKAVSYSIEHLKKSVPIWKKELYSDGDSSWKENKESCDKDNFIFLKTQICNETSVPNDLVQISVDKNEIKKRITCYLQKKRDEINQNNIIDYRSMPNYAKLDDGTHPNFPVENLCARVNTTVVKQDSSKCLLKVCRVKNASGPQIRPNYFDTLDKLMANKTSIKYVNKDNENISVIGKRKRMEPIEKHLFHKINYHLPMNLRLKQAEDRILRLESLSPEYWHFIMPQSES
;
A
#
# COMPACT_ATOMS: atom_id res chain seq x y z
N MET A 1 -19.06 -10.70 25.70
CA MET A 1 -18.77 -10.65 24.26
C MET A 1 -17.32 -11.05 24.01
N ALA A 2 -17.09 -12.19 23.37
CA ALA A 2 -15.75 -12.74 23.14
C ALA A 2 -15.45 -13.02 21.66
N ASN A 3 -14.18 -12.98 21.27
CA ASN A 3 -13.70 -13.35 19.92
C ASN A 3 -12.75 -14.54 20.04
N PHE A 4 -13.09 -15.66 19.40
CA PHE A 4 -12.27 -16.87 19.33
C PHE A 4 -11.67 -16.98 17.93
N LEU A 5 -10.44 -16.51 17.77
CA LEU A 5 -9.74 -16.47 16.49
C LEU A 5 -8.58 -17.45 16.52
N SER A 6 -8.49 -18.32 15.51
CA SER A 6 -7.39 -19.28 15.40
C SER A 6 -7.02 -19.57 13.97
N ILE A 7 -5.71 -19.65 13.72
CA ILE A 7 -5.13 -20.15 12.49
C ILE A 7 -4.24 -21.33 12.89
N THR A 8 -4.58 -22.52 12.43
CA THR A 8 -3.89 -23.76 12.83
C THR A 8 -3.60 -24.63 11.62
N ARG A 9 -2.67 -25.58 11.75
CA ARG A 9 -2.42 -26.63 10.74
C ARG A 9 -3.18 -27.93 11.06
N GLU A 10 -3.69 -28.04 12.29
CA GLU A 10 -4.44 -29.20 12.77
C GLU A 10 -5.88 -29.20 12.23
N PRO A 11 -6.52 -30.38 12.13
CA PRO A 11 -7.93 -30.48 11.78
C PRO A 11 -8.82 -29.63 12.70
N LEU A 12 -9.82 -28.96 12.12
CA LEU A 12 -10.76 -28.13 12.89
C LEU A 12 -11.85 -29.01 13.51
N ASP A 13 -11.97 -28.96 14.83
CA ASP A 13 -13.08 -29.56 15.56
C ASP A 13 -14.29 -28.61 15.56
N VAL A 14 -15.24 -28.88 14.67
CA VAL A 14 -16.47 -28.08 14.50
C VAL A 14 -17.30 -28.07 15.79
N ALA A 15 -17.35 -29.18 16.53
CA ALA A 15 -18.16 -29.26 17.73
C ALA A 15 -17.54 -28.42 18.86
N ALA A 16 -16.23 -28.52 19.07
CA ALA A 16 -15.54 -27.70 20.05
C ALA A 16 -15.65 -26.20 19.74
N ILE A 17 -15.52 -25.81 18.47
CA ILE A 17 -15.66 -24.41 18.02
C ILE A 17 -17.10 -23.91 18.22
N THR A 18 -18.10 -24.74 17.96
CA THR A 18 -19.51 -24.37 18.17
C THR A 18 -19.82 -24.23 19.67
N ASN A 19 -19.26 -25.10 20.50
CA ASN A 19 -19.47 -25.06 21.94
C ASN A 19 -18.86 -23.81 22.60
N SER A 20 -17.77 -23.27 22.06
CA SER A 20 -17.09 -22.10 22.65
C SER A 20 -17.90 -20.80 22.53
N ILE A 21 -18.85 -20.72 21.60
CA ILE A 21 -19.63 -19.49 21.36
C ILE A 21 -20.98 -19.47 22.07
N PHE A 22 -21.44 -20.60 22.62
CA PHE A 22 -22.70 -20.63 23.37
C PHE A 22 -22.66 -19.66 24.55
N HIS A 23 -23.78 -18.98 24.79
CA HIS A 23 -23.92 -17.97 25.82
C HIS A 23 -25.35 -17.96 26.32
N GLU A 24 -25.55 -17.68 27.60
CA GLU A 24 -26.85 -17.70 28.27
C GLU A 24 -27.83 -16.69 27.64
N ASP A 25 -27.31 -15.52 27.24
CA ASP A 25 -28.08 -14.45 26.59
C ASP A 25 -28.38 -14.67 25.09
N CYS A 26 -27.94 -15.79 24.49
CA CYS A 26 -28.07 -16.04 23.05
C CYS A 26 -29.14 -17.09 22.73
N GLY A 27 -30.19 -16.68 22.02
CA GLY A 27 -31.23 -17.58 21.50
C GLY A 27 -30.89 -18.23 20.15
N ALA A 28 -29.82 -17.79 19.48
CA ALA A 28 -29.45 -18.29 18.17
C ALA A 28 -27.94 -18.42 17.98
N VAL A 29 -27.56 -19.48 17.26
CA VAL A 29 -26.20 -19.72 16.78
C VAL A 29 -26.27 -20.04 15.28
N SER A 30 -25.44 -19.37 14.51
CA SER A 30 -25.27 -19.63 13.08
C SER A 30 -23.85 -20.14 12.82
N LEU A 31 -23.72 -21.17 11.98
CA LEU A 31 -22.48 -21.88 11.71
C LEU A 31 -22.26 -22.00 10.20
N PHE A 32 -21.06 -21.65 9.74
CA PHE A 32 -20.57 -21.91 8.40
C PHE A 32 -19.34 -22.81 8.46
N VAL A 33 -19.37 -23.90 7.69
CA VAL A 33 -18.25 -24.84 7.55
C VAL A 33 -17.86 -24.93 6.08
N GLY A 34 -16.70 -24.39 5.73
CA GLY A 34 -16.13 -24.52 4.40
C GLY A 34 -15.38 -25.85 4.28
N THR A 35 -15.90 -26.79 3.49
CA THR A 35 -15.28 -28.09 3.27
C THR A 35 -14.67 -28.22 1.88
N THR A 36 -13.59 -29.00 1.78
CA THR A 36 -12.93 -29.28 0.51
C THR A 36 -13.80 -30.21 -0.36
N ARG A 37 -14.05 -29.81 -1.61
CA ARG A 37 -14.79 -30.61 -2.59
C ARG A 37 -13.85 -31.51 -3.38
N LYS A 38 -14.36 -32.67 -3.81
CA LYS A 38 -13.61 -33.67 -4.61
C LYS A 38 -13.34 -33.24 -6.06
N SER A 39 -14.15 -32.32 -6.60
CA SER A 39 -14.03 -31.89 -7.99
C SER A 39 -14.18 -30.37 -8.12
N PHE A 40 -13.39 -29.79 -9.02
CA PHE A 40 -13.50 -28.39 -9.41
C PHE A 40 -13.33 -28.30 -10.94
N ASP A 41 -14.30 -27.69 -11.61
CA ASP A 41 -14.26 -27.41 -13.05
C ASP A 41 -13.95 -28.64 -13.93
N GLY A 42 -14.59 -29.78 -13.62
CA GLY A 42 -14.39 -31.05 -14.31
C GLY A 42 -13.10 -31.81 -13.95
N LYS A 43 -12.20 -31.23 -13.15
CA LYS A 43 -10.97 -31.88 -12.68
C LYS A 43 -11.10 -32.46 -11.28
N MET A 44 -10.41 -33.58 -11.06
CA MET A 44 -10.37 -34.29 -9.78
C MET A 44 -9.31 -33.68 -8.86
N VAL A 45 -9.77 -33.09 -7.75
CA VAL A 45 -8.92 -32.45 -6.74
C VAL A 45 -8.50 -33.52 -5.72
N HIS A 46 -7.20 -33.70 -5.55
CA HIS A 46 -6.64 -34.60 -4.55
C HIS A 46 -6.69 -33.97 -3.15
N SER A 47 -6.26 -32.71 -3.04
CA SER A 47 -6.27 -31.92 -1.81
C SER A 47 -6.15 -30.42 -2.09
N LEU A 48 -6.47 -29.60 -1.09
CA LEU A 48 -6.19 -28.17 -1.11
C LEU A 48 -5.01 -27.86 -0.19
N GLU A 49 -4.13 -26.97 -0.62
CA GLU A 49 -3.02 -26.45 0.18
C GLU A 49 -3.32 -24.97 0.50
N TYR A 50 -3.32 -24.63 1.79
CA TYR A 50 -3.57 -23.28 2.27
C TYR A 50 -2.32 -22.68 2.90
N GLU A 51 -1.96 -21.47 2.45
CA GLU A 51 -0.88 -20.67 3.01
C GLU A 51 -1.43 -19.31 3.46
N ALA A 52 -0.83 -18.74 4.49
CA ALA A 52 -1.27 -17.44 5.01
C ALA A 52 -0.13 -16.64 5.59
N TYR A 53 -0.28 -15.32 5.55
CA TYR A 53 0.52 -14.45 6.41
C TYR A 53 -0.14 -14.33 7.78
N GLU A 54 0.14 -15.29 8.66
CA GLU A 54 -0.62 -15.56 9.89
C GLU A 54 -0.86 -14.31 10.78
N THR A 55 0.18 -13.51 11.02
CA THR A 55 0.07 -12.32 11.90
C THR A 55 -0.85 -11.24 11.31
N MET A 56 -0.82 -11.04 10.00
CA MET A 56 -1.71 -10.11 9.31
C MET A 56 -3.11 -10.70 9.17
N ALA A 57 -3.22 -12.00 8.89
CA ALA A 57 -4.50 -12.68 8.82
C ALA A 57 -5.28 -12.58 10.13
N LEU A 58 -4.64 -12.80 11.29
CA LEU A 58 -5.28 -12.61 12.60
C LEU A 58 -5.73 -11.15 12.82
N LYS A 59 -4.95 -10.16 12.38
CA LYS A 59 -5.34 -8.74 12.47
C LYS A 59 -6.56 -8.43 11.60
N GLU A 60 -6.60 -8.92 10.36
CA GLU A 60 -7.74 -8.73 9.46
C GLU A 60 -9.00 -9.46 9.97
N LEU A 61 -8.85 -10.67 10.52
CA LEU A 61 -9.96 -11.39 11.17
C LEU A 61 -10.53 -10.61 12.37
N LYS A 62 -9.66 -9.98 13.16
CA LYS A 62 -10.10 -9.12 14.26
C LYS A 62 -10.91 -7.91 13.75
N LYS A 63 -10.44 -7.26 12.68
CA LYS A 63 -11.18 -6.15 12.04
C LYS A 63 -12.57 -6.60 11.56
N ILE A 64 -12.68 -7.79 10.97
CA ILE A 64 -13.98 -8.36 10.57
C ILE A 64 -14.90 -8.50 11.79
N CYS A 65 -14.40 -9.00 12.92
CA CYS A 65 -15.20 -9.09 14.15
C CYS A 65 -15.69 -7.72 14.63
N ASP A 66 -14.82 -6.70 14.57
CA ASP A 66 -15.16 -5.33 14.96
C ASP A 66 -16.22 -4.72 14.01
N SER A 67 -16.12 -4.98 12.70
CA SER A 67 -17.13 -4.58 11.72
C SER A 67 -18.47 -5.30 11.91
N VAL A 68 -18.45 -6.60 12.22
CA VAL A 68 -19.65 -7.36 12.56
C VAL A 68 -20.36 -6.74 13.76
N ARG A 69 -19.65 -6.44 14.84
CA ARG A 69 -20.25 -5.82 16.04
C ARG A 69 -20.73 -4.39 15.80
N SER A 70 -20.13 -3.68 14.85
CA SER A 70 -20.58 -2.35 14.46
C SER A 70 -21.93 -2.40 13.72
N ASN A 71 -22.13 -3.42 12.87
CA ASN A 71 -23.36 -3.61 12.10
C ASN A 71 -24.47 -4.33 12.89
N TRP A 72 -24.10 -5.27 13.76
CA TRP A 72 -25.02 -6.08 14.58
C TRP A 72 -24.57 -6.05 16.04
N LYS A 73 -25.09 -5.08 16.79
CA LYS A 73 -24.69 -4.82 18.18
C LYS A 73 -25.03 -5.95 19.15
N ASP A 74 -26.04 -6.75 18.82
CA ASP A 74 -26.52 -7.84 19.66
C ASP A 74 -25.69 -9.11 19.49
N VAL A 75 -24.74 -9.16 18.55
CA VAL A 75 -23.82 -10.29 18.41
C VAL A 75 -22.91 -10.42 19.63
N VAL A 76 -22.93 -11.57 20.28
CA VAL A 76 -22.22 -11.78 21.55
C VAL A 76 -20.84 -12.40 21.32
N ASN A 77 -20.80 -13.65 20.84
CA ASN A 77 -19.55 -14.37 20.61
C ASN A 77 -19.36 -14.66 19.11
N ILE A 78 -18.11 -14.52 18.67
CA ILE A 78 -17.69 -14.75 17.30
C ILE A 78 -16.50 -15.72 17.34
N ALA A 79 -16.59 -16.83 16.62
CA ALA A 79 -15.47 -17.73 16.37
C ALA A 79 -15.16 -17.78 14.88
N ILE A 80 -13.89 -17.54 14.52
CA ILE A 80 -13.40 -17.71 13.14
C ILE A 80 -12.09 -18.48 13.19
N HIS A 81 -12.14 -19.72 12.70
CA HIS A 81 -11.02 -20.64 12.68
C HIS A 81 -10.69 -21.02 11.24
N HIS A 82 -9.41 -20.96 10.87
CA HIS A 82 -8.95 -21.36 9.55
C HIS A 82 -7.80 -22.36 9.64
N ARG A 83 -7.86 -23.42 8.84
CA ARG A 83 -6.81 -24.43 8.71
C ARG A 83 -5.83 -24.07 7.60
N LEU A 84 -4.54 -24.22 7.87
CA LEU A 84 -3.44 -24.09 6.92
C LEU A 84 -2.86 -25.45 6.58
N GLY A 85 -2.03 -25.48 5.53
CA GLY A 85 -1.42 -26.70 5.01
C GLY A 85 -2.39 -27.50 4.17
N LEU A 86 -2.19 -28.82 4.14
CA LEU A 86 -2.96 -29.75 3.32
C LEU A 86 -4.30 -30.09 3.98
N VAL A 87 -5.37 -29.95 3.20
CA VAL A 87 -6.75 -30.25 3.59
C VAL A 87 -7.34 -31.23 2.58
N ALA A 88 -7.71 -32.41 3.04
CA ALA A 88 -8.27 -33.46 2.19
C ALA A 88 -9.75 -33.18 1.86
N PRO A 89 -10.31 -33.80 0.80
CA PRO A 89 -11.74 -33.73 0.50
C PRO A 89 -12.59 -34.15 1.71
N LYS A 90 -13.72 -33.46 1.90
CA LYS A 90 -14.64 -33.56 3.06
C LYS A 90 -14.13 -32.96 4.38
N GLU A 91 -12.86 -32.56 4.47
CA GLU A 91 -12.36 -31.88 5.67
C GLU A 91 -12.69 -30.38 5.65
N ALA A 92 -12.87 -29.81 6.84
CA ALA A 92 -13.11 -28.38 7.01
C ALA A 92 -11.81 -27.58 6.89
N SER A 93 -11.80 -26.59 6.00
CA SER A 93 -10.72 -25.61 5.87
C SER A 93 -11.01 -24.35 6.70
N VAL A 94 -12.28 -24.02 6.91
CA VAL A 94 -12.69 -22.84 7.66
C VAL A 94 -13.99 -23.11 8.41
N VAL A 95 -14.07 -22.62 9.64
CA VAL A 95 -15.25 -22.68 10.49
C VAL A 95 -15.52 -21.28 11.03
N ILE A 96 -16.73 -20.78 10.80
CA ILE A 96 -17.22 -19.51 11.35
C ILE A 96 -18.48 -19.80 12.14
N ALA A 97 -18.49 -19.45 13.42
CA ALA A 97 -19.63 -19.63 14.30
C ALA A 97 -19.92 -18.31 15.03
N ILE A 98 -21.18 -17.86 15.03
CA ILE A 98 -21.57 -16.60 15.68
C ILE A 98 -22.85 -16.81 16.48
N SER A 99 -22.86 -16.30 17.72
CA SER A 99 -24.02 -16.31 18.61
C SER A 99 -24.65 -14.91 18.74
N SER A 100 -25.99 -14.89 18.78
CA SER A 100 -26.79 -13.67 18.96
C SER A 100 -28.09 -14.01 19.71
N PRO A 101 -28.70 -13.05 20.45
CA PRO A 101 -30.06 -13.18 20.97
C PRO A 101 -31.08 -13.54 19.89
N HIS A 102 -30.93 -13.00 18.67
CA HIS A 102 -31.87 -13.16 17.58
C HIS A 102 -31.24 -13.79 16.34
N ARG A 103 -31.97 -14.73 15.72
CA ARG A 103 -31.48 -15.54 14.59
C ARG A 103 -31.07 -14.72 13.36
N GLU A 104 -31.76 -13.61 13.09
CA GLU A 104 -31.53 -12.80 11.89
C GLU A 104 -30.12 -12.22 11.86
N ASP A 105 -29.66 -11.68 12.99
CA ASP A 105 -28.31 -11.13 13.11
C ASP A 105 -27.25 -12.21 13.02
N ALA A 106 -27.49 -13.39 13.61
CA ALA A 106 -26.57 -14.51 13.49
C ALA A 106 -26.38 -14.96 12.03
N PHE A 107 -27.44 -15.03 11.22
CA PHE A 107 -27.35 -15.36 9.80
C PHE A 107 -26.57 -14.31 9.02
N LYS A 108 -26.94 -13.03 9.18
CA LYS A 108 -26.30 -11.93 8.45
C LYS A 108 -24.83 -11.78 8.82
N ALA A 109 -24.49 -11.89 10.11
CA ALA A 109 -23.12 -11.78 10.60
C ALA A 109 -22.20 -12.89 10.06
N VAL A 110 -22.69 -14.13 9.97
CA VAL A 110 -21.91 -15.26 9.42
C VAL A 110 -21.67 -15.06 7.91
N SER A 111 -22.70 -14.69 7.16
CA SER A 111 -22.57 -14.41 5.72
C SER A 111 -21.57 -13.27 5.46
N TYR A 112 -21.69 -12.18 6.22
CA TYR A 112 -20.79 -11.05 6.12
C TYR A 112 -19.33 -11.45 6.42
N SER A 113 -19.14 -12.27 7.45
CA SER A 113 -17.81 -12.71 7.90
C SER A 113 -17.11 -13.58 6.84
N ILE A 114 -17.80 -14.53 6.20
CA ILE A 114 -17.18 -15.36 5.15
C ILE A 114 -16.85 -14.55 3.89
N GLU A 115 -17.72 -13.63 3.50
CA GLU A 115 -17.49 -12.75 2.35
C GLU A 115 -16.27 -11.86 2.56
N HIS A 116 -16.18 -11.22 3.74
CA HIS A 116 -15.05 -10.34 4.07
C HIS A 116 -13.76 -11.12 4.30
N LEU A 117 -13.83 -12.33 4.89
CA LEU A 117 -12.66 -13.19 5.04
C LEU A 117 -12.01 -13.46 3.67
N LYS A 118 -12.80 -13.85 2.68
CA LYS A 118 -12.28 -14.12 1.33
C LYS A 118 -11.79 -12.87 0.61
N LYS A 119 -12.36 -11.70 0.93
CA LYS A 119 -12.00 -10.42 0.30
C LYS A 119 -10.70 -9.82 0.86
N SER A 120 -10.54 -9.76 2.19
CA SER A 120 -9.46 -8.99 2.83
C SER A 120 -8.37 -9.83 3.52
N VAL A 121 -8.67 -11.05 3.95
CA VAL A 121 -7.73 -11.83 4.77
C VAL A 121 -6.67 -12.47 3.86
N PRO A 122 -5.36 -12.28 4.13
CA PRO A 122 -4.26 -12.82 3.31
C PRO A 122 -4.07 -14.33 3.53
N ILE A 123 -5.03 -15.11 3.05
CA ILE A 123 -5.01 -16.58 2.99
C ILE A 123 -5.18 -16.98 1.53
N TRP A 124 -4.22 -17.75 1.02
CA TRP A 124 -4.19 -18.22 -0.35
C TRP A 124 -4.45 -19.72 -0.40
N LYS A 125 -5.16 -20.14 -1.44
CA LYS A 125 -5.45 -21.55 -1.69
C LYS A 125 -4.81 -22.01 -2.99
N LYS A 126 -4.28 -23.21 -2.96
CA LYS A 126 -3.72 -23.91 -4.11
C LYS A 126 -4.41 -25.26 -4.25
N GLU A 127 -4.90 -25.54 -5.44
CA GLU A 127 -5.53 -26.81 -5.77
C GLU A 127 -4.45 -27.78 -6.24
N LEU A 128 -4.41 -28.97 -5.62
CA LEU A 128 -3.56 -30.09 -6.04
C LEU A 128 -4.44 -31.11 -6.76
N TYR A 129 -4.18 -31.35 -8.04
CA TYR A 129 -4.94 -32.28 -8.86
C TYR A 129 -4.32 -33.68 -8.84
N SER A 130 -5.14 -34.67 -9.16
CA SER A 130 -4.72 -36.09 -9.17
C SER A 130 -3.64 -36.39 -10.21
N ASP A 131 -3.56 -35.58 -11.26
CA ASP A 131 -2.61 -35.73 -12.37
C ASP A 131 -1.22 -35.13 -12.05
N GLY A 132 -1.02 -34.62 -10.82
CA GLY A 132 0.23 -33.97 -10.38
C GLY A 132 0.31 -32.47 -10.68
N ASP A 133 -0.62 -31.93 -11.47
CA ASP A 133 -0.75 -30.49 -11.70
C ASP A 133 -1.19 -29.75 -10.43
N SER A 134 -0.73 -28.50 -10.28
CA SER A 134 -1.19 -27.61 -9.21
C SER A 134 -1.49 -26.19 -9.70
N SER A 135 -2.53 -25.58 -9.14
CA SER A 135 -2.98 -24.25 -9.55
C SER A 135 -3.33 -23.39 -8.34
N TRP A 136 -2.63 -22.26 -8.19
CA TRP A 136 -3.04 -21.20 -7.26
C TRP A 136 -4.33 -20.56 -7.73
N LYS A 137 -5.27 -20.35 -6.80
CA LYS A 137 -6.54 -19.69 -7.11
C LYS A 137 -6.59 -18.31 -6.49
N GLU A 138 -7.02 -17.35 -7.30
CA GLU A 138 -7.37 -16.01 -6.83
C GLU A 138 -8.75 -16.03 -6.17
N ASN A 139 -8.92 -15.18 -5.15
CA ASN A 139 -10.22 -14.95 -4.54
C ASN A 139 -11.01 -14.03 -5.48
N LYS A 140 -12.11 -14.53 -6.06
CA LYS A 140 -12.94 -13.72 -6.97
C LYS A 140 -13.55 -12.52 -6.24
N GLU A 141 -13.70 -12.65 -4.93
CA GLU A 141 -14.26 -11.64 -4.03
C GLU A 141 -13.29 -10.49 -3.72
N SER A 142 -11.98 -10.62 -3.99
CA SER A 142 -10.99 -9.56 -3.72
C SER A 142 -10.87 -8.51 -4.84
N CYS A 143 -11.37 -8.81 -6.04
CA CYS A 143 -11.45 -7.83 -7.12
C CYS A 143 -12.77 -7.06 -7.00
N ASP A 144 -12.73 -5.91 -6.31
CA ASP A 144 -13.58 -4.82 -6.76
C ASP A 144 -13.14 -4.55 -8.20
N LYS A 145 -14.00 -4.89 -9.16
CA LYS A 145 -13.84 -4.43 -10.55
C LYS A 145 -14.10 -2.93 -10.56
N ASP A 146 -13.26 -2.16 -9.86
CA ASP A 146 -12.92 -0.86 -10.36
C ASP A 146 -12.41 -1.16 -11.76
N ASN A 147 -13.24 -0.83 -12.74
CA ASN A 147 -12.93 -0.93 -14.15
C ASN A 147 -11.73 -0.01 -14.38
N PHE A 148 -10.52 -0.45 -14.04
CA PHE A 148 -9.32 0.03 -14.66
C PHE A 148 -9.47 -0.41 -16.11
N ILE A 149 -9.98 0.50 -16.92
CA ILE A 149 -10.16 0.36 -18.36
C ILE A 149 -8.75 0.20 -18.95
N PHE A 150 -8.22 -1.01 -18.91
CA PHE A 150 -7.13 -1.43 -19.79
C PHE A 150 -7.66 -1.80 -21.18
N LEU A 151 -8.96 -1.57 -21.44
CA LEU A 151 -9.70 -2.01 -22.63
C LEU A 151 -9.34 -1.26 -23.93
N LYS A 152 -8.21 -0.55 -24.00
CA LYS A 152 -7.77 0.15 -25.22
C LYS A 152 -6.45 -0.31 -25.81
N THR A 153 -5.76 -1.28 -25.21
CA THR A 153 -4.63 -1.93 -25.89
C THR A 153 -5.09 -3.24 -26.50
N GLN A 154 -5.66 -3.16 -27.70
CA GLN A 154 -5.72 -4.30 -28.60
C GLN A 154 -4.28 -4.67 -28.96
N ILE A 155 -3.68 -5.59 -28.21
CA ILE A 155 -2.40 -6.20 -28.60
C ILE A 155 -2.73 -7.13 -29.75
N CYS A 156 -2.55 -6.65 -30.98
CA CYS A 156 -2.63 -7.47 -32.18
C CYS A 156 -1.48 -8.49 -32.13
N ASN A 157 -1.78 -9.74 -31.78
CA ASN A 157 -0.80 -10.84 -31.74
C ASN A 157 -0.36 -11.33 -33.13
N GLU A 158 -0.81 -10.69 -34.20
CA GLU A 158 -0.49 -11.03 -35.58
C GLU A 158 0.41 -9.96 -36.18
N THR A 159 1.69 -10.00 -35.85
CA THR A 159 2.71 -9.39 -36.69
C THR A 159 3.76 -10.45 -36.96
N SER A 160 3.79 -10.98 -38.18
CA SER A 160 4.96 -11.72 -38.66
C SER A 160 6.08 -10.70 -38.81
N VAL A 161 6.85 -10.51 -37.74
CA VAL A 161 8.01 -9.62 -37.75
C VAL A 161 9.05 -10.25 -38.70
N PRO A 162 9.50 -9.54 -39.74
CA PRO A 162 10.58 -10.02 -40.60
C PRO A 162 11.79 -10.44 -39.76
N ASN A 163 12.35 -11.63 -40.03
CA ASN A 163 13.45 -12.19 -39.23
C ASN A 163 14.68 -11.25 -39.14
N ASP A 164 14.85 -10.36 -40.13
CA ASP A 164 15.94 -9.39 -40.21
C ASP A 164 15.84 -8.28 -39.15
N LEU A 165 14.66 -8.10 -38.52
CA LEU A 165 14.41 -7.13 -37.46
C LEU A 165 14.51 -7.76 -36.05
N VAL A 166 14.67 -9.08 -35.94
CA VAL A 166 14.79 -9.78 -34.67
C VAL A 166 16.26 -9.77 -34.21
N GLN A 167 16.64 -8.74 -33.45
CA GLN A 167 18.03 -8.58 -32.97
C GLN A 167 18.45 -9.65 -31.95
N ILE A 168 17.50 -10.28 -31.25
CA ILE A 168 17.78 -11.23 -30.17
C ILE A 168 16.80 -12.39 -30.29
N SER A 169 17.29 -13.53 -30.80
CA SER A 169 16.55 -14.79 -30.74
C SER A 169 16.88 -15.49 -29.42
N VAL A 170 15.84 -15.90 -28.70
CA VAL A 170 15.99 -16.58 -27.41
C VAL A 170 15.09 -17.80 -27.42
N ASP A 171 15.62 -18.93 -26.95
CA ASP A 171 14.83 -20.14 -26.80
C ASP A 171 13.65 -19.92 -25.83
N LYS A 172 12.52 -20.57 -26.09
CA LYS A 172 11.32 -20.48 -25.25
C LYS A 172 11.61 -20.83 -23.79
N ASN A 173 12.58 -21.72 -23.54
CA ASN A 173 12.99 -22.09 -22.19
C ASN A 173 13.68 -20.96 -21.44
N GLU A 174 14.54 -20.20 -22.10
CA GLU A 174 15.24 -19.05 -21.49
C GLU A 174 14.26 -17.90 -21.23
N ILE A 175 13.24 -17.70 -22.09
CA ILE A 175 12.15 -16.75 -21.84
C ILE A 175 11.38 -17.15 -20.57
N LYS A 176 10.96 -18.43 -20.48
CA LYS A 176 10.27 -18.95 -19.28
C LYS A 176 11.12 -18.74 -18.03
N LYS A 177 12.42 -19.09 -18.09
CA LYS A 177 13.36 -18.89 -16.97
C LYS A 177 13.43 -17.43 -16.54
N ARG A 178 13.53 -16.48 -17.47
CA ARG A 178 13.56 -15.04 -17.16
C ARG A 178 12.26 -14.56 -16.52
N ILE A 179 11.11 -15.02 -17.01
CA ILE A 179 9.80 -14.72 -16.40
C ILE A 179 9.76 -15.24 -14.97
N THR A 180 10.18 -16.50 -14.74
CA THR A 180 10.21 -17.09 -13.39
C THR A 180 11.15 -16.33 -12.46
N CYS A 181 12.36 -15.99 -12.90
CA CYS A 181 13.31 -15.20 -12.12
C CYS A 181 12.77 -13.79 -11.80
N TYR A 182 12.09 -13.15 -12.75
CA TYR A 182 11.46 -11.85 -12.53
C TYR A 182 10.33 -11.93 -11.49
N LEU A 183 9.44 -12.92 -11.62
CA LEU A 183 8.36 -13.17 -10.67
C LEU A 183 8.90 -13.43 -9.27
N GLN A 184 9.93 -14.27 -9.16
CA GLN A 184 10.57 -14.57 -7.88
C GLN A 184 11.17 -13.31 -7.25
N LYS A 185 11.95 -12.55 -8.01
CA LYS A 185 12.53 -11.29 -7.54
C LYS A 185 11.46 -10.30 -7.08
N LYS A 186 10.33 -10.20 -7.79
CA LYS A 186 9.22 -9.32 -7.41
C LYS A 186 8.50 -9.79 -6.16
N ARG A 187 8.31 -11.10 -5.99
CA ARG A 187 7.80 -11.68 -4.73
C ARG A 187 8.72 -11.37 -3.56
N ASP A 188 10.03 -11.54 -3.74
CA ASP A 188 11.01 -11.26 -2.70
C ASP A 188 11.00 -9.77 -2.31
N GLU A 189 10.92 -8.87 -3.30
CA GLU A 189 10.79 -7.41 -3.07
C GLU A 189 9.51 -7.07 -2.29
N ILE A 190 8.36 -7.62 -2.68
CA ILE A 190 7.09 -7.41 -1.98
C ILE A 190 7.15 -7.99 -0.56
N ASN A 191 7.72 -9.19 -0.39
CA ASN A 191 7.88 -9.81 0.92
C ASN A 191 8.79 -8.98 1.84
N GLN A 192 9.91 -8.47 1.33
CA GLN A 192 10.78 -7.57 2.08
C GLN A 192 10.05 -6.29 2.50
N ASN A 193 9.29 -5.68 1.60
CA ASN A 193 8.48 -4.50 1.92
C ASN A 193 7.41 -4.83 2.98
N ASN A 194 6.68 -5.94 2.84
CA ASN A 194 5.71 -6.38 3.84
C ASN A 194 6.39 -6.62 5.21
N ILE A 195 7.56 -7.27 5.25
CA ILE A 195 8.30 -7.49 6.50
C ILE A 195 8.69 -6.14 7.14
N ILE A 196 9.12 -5.16 6.36
CA ILE A 196 9.46 -3.83 6.84
C ILE A 196 8.21 -3.10 7.37
N ASP A 197 7.10 -3.16 6.63
CA ASP A 197 5.84 -2.50 6.99
C ASP A 197 5.22 -3.05 8.27
N TYR A 198 5.46 -4.33 8.59
CA TYR A 198 4.83 -5.02 9.72
C TYR A 198 5.78 -5.35 10.89
N ARG A 199 7.06 -4.96 10.84
CA ARG A 199 7.96 -5.06 12.00
C ARG A 199 7.63 -3.96 13.02
N SER A 200 7.20 -4.36 14.22
CA SER A 200 7.20 -3.50 15.40
C SER A 200 8.65 -3.14 15.75
N MET A 201 9.06 -1.90 15.52
CA MET A 201 10.40 -1.42 15.90
C MET A 201 10.49 -1.26 17.43
N PRO A 202 11.38 -1.98 18.14
CA PRO A 202 11.47 -1.91 19.61
C PRO A 202 12.01 -0.58 20.16
N ASN A 203 12.61 0.27 19.32
CA ASN A 203 13.48 1.36 19.75
C ASN A 203 12.94 2.77 19.50
N TYR A 204 11.67 2.95 19.13
CA TYR A 204 11.13 4.31 18.97
C TYR A 204 11.09 5.09 20.30
N ALA A 205 11.07 4.39 21.44
CA ALA A 205 11.04 4.99 22.78
C ALA A 205 12.40 5.48 23.31
N LYS A 206 13.51 5.40 22.53
CA LYS A 206 14.85 5.79 23.01
C LYS A 206 15.54 6.88 22.19
N LEU A 207 14.85 7.48 21.22
CA LEU A 207 15.46 8.47 20.31
C LEU A 207 15.17 9.94 20.63
N ASP A 208 14.32 10.23 21.61
CA ASP A 208 14.14 11.59 22.12
C ASP A 208 14.15 11.58 23.65
N ASP A 209 15.23 12.08 24.22
CA ASP A 209 15.33 12.61 25.56
C ASP A 209 14.41 13.83 25.72
N GLY A 210 13.10 13.55 25.87
CA GLY A 210 12.23 14.37 26.71
C GLY A 210 11.22 15.31 26.04
N THR A 211 10.46 14.91 25.00
CA THR A 211 9.29 15.73 24.61
C THR A 211 7.98 15.04 24.20
N HIS A 212 7.87 13.70 24.08
CA HIS A 212 6.57 13.09 23.77
C HIS A 212 6.34 11.75 24.49
N PRO A 213 5.62 11.73 25.63
CA PRO A 213 5.37 10.51 26.38
C PRO A 213 4.14 9.67 25.92
N ASN A 214 3.37 10.02 24.89
CA ASN A 214 2.16 9.26 24.54
C ASN A 214 1.77 9.38 23.05
N PHE A 215 2.47 8.71 22.14
CA PHE A 215 1.95 8.46 20.79
C PHE A 215 1.69 6.95 20.61
N PRO A 216 0.43 6.50 20.47
CA PRO A 216 0.13 5.10 20.22
C PRO A 216 0.68 4.69 18.85
N VAL A 217 1.54 3.66 18.85
CA VAL A 217 2.17 3.06 17.65
C VAL A 217 1.14 2.47 16.68
N GLU A 218 -0.11 2.33 17.12
CA GLU A 218 -1.22 1.69 16.40
C GLU A 218 -1.72 2.49 15.18
N ASN A 219 -1.33 3.76 15.04
CA ASN A 219 -1.79 4.66 13.97
C ASN A 219 -0.71 5.12 12.98
N LEU A 220 0.52 4.57 13.04
CA LEU A 220 1.52 4.88 12.01
C LEU A 220 1.26 4.03 10.76
N CYS A 221 0.62 4.60 9.75
CA CYS A 221 0.60 4.03 8.42
C CYS A 221 1.98 4.18 7.76
N ALA A 222 2.55 3.05 7.34
CA ALA A 222 3.86 2.93 6.73
C ALA A 222 4.03 3.82 5.48
N ARG A 223 5.00 4.73 5.52
CA ARG A 223 5.87 5.15 4.38
C ARG A 223 6.85 6.28 4.66
N VAL A 224 6.80 6.92 5.83
CA VAL A 224 7.64 8.10 6.08
C VAL A 224 8.26 8.07 7.47
N ASN A 225 9.54 7.68 7.55
CA ASN A 225 10.38 7.99 8.70
C ASN A 225 10.53 9.51 8.76
N THR A 226 9.77 10.16 9.63
CA THR A 226 9.76 11.62 9.74
C THR A 226 10.43 12.00 11.05
N THR A 227 11.68 12.45 11.00
CA THR A 227 12.33 13.12 12.13
C THR A 227 12.04 14.61 12.06
N VAL A 228 11.50 15.16 13.14
CA VAL A 228 11.12 16.58 13.24
C VAL A 228 12.32 17.35 13.78
N VAL A 229 12.81 18.33 13.02
CA VAL A 229 13.82 19.29 13.52
C VAL A 229 13.25 20.69 13.35
N LYS A 230 13.03 21.38 14.46
CA LYS A 230 12.59 22.78 14.49
C LYS A 230 13.80 23.67 14.15
N GLN A 231 13.64 24.65 13.27
CA GLN A 231 14.63 25.73 13.13
C GLN A 231 14.35 26.82 14.17
N ASP A 232 15.39 27.29 14.84
CA ASP A 232 15.29 28.24 15.96
C ASP A 232 14.63 29.58 15.59
N SER A 233 14.51 29.91 14.29
CA SER A 233 13.98 31.19 13.82
C SER A 233 12.63 31.11 13.09
N SER A 234 12.00 29.94 12.97
CA SER A 234 10.71 29.82 12.26
C SER A 234 9.52 30.11 13.19
N LYS A 235 8.84 31.25 13.01
CA LYS A 235 7.49 31.54 13.55
C LYS A 235 6.38 31.14 12.55
N CYS A 236 6.53 30.03 11.85
CA CYS A 236 5.48 29.53 10.96
C CYS A 236 4.53 28.63 11.77
N LEU A 237 3.23 28.93 11.72
CA LEU A 237 2.17 28.09 12.31
C LEU A 237 1.84 26.85 11.44
N LEU A 238 2.40 26.77 10.24
CA LEU A 238 2.28 25.61 9.35
C LEU A 238 3.60 24.84 9.33
N LYS A 239 3.54 23.57 9.77
CA LYS A 239 4.67 22.64 9.75
C LYS A 239 5.05 22.29 8.32
N VAL A 240 6.19 22.80 7.84
CA VAL A 240 6.81 22.29 6.61
C VAL A 240 7.59 21.02 6.96
N CYS A 241 7.13 19.88 6.43
CA CYS A 241 7.77 18.57 6.62
C CYS A 241 8.73 18.28 5.48
N ARG A 242 9.96 17.84 5.79
CA ARG A 242 10.90 17.35 4.77
C ARG A 242 11.06 15.85 4.91
N VAL A 243 10.71 15.12 3.84
CA VAL A 243 10.84 13.67 3.76
C VAL A 243 12.32 13.31 3.59
N LYS A 244 12.90 12.58 4.54
CA LYS A 244 14.21 11.93 4.36
C LYS A 244 13.97 10.49 3.91
N ASN A 245 14.30 10.20 2.65
CA ASN A 245 14.32 8.84 2.13
C ASN A 245 15.66 8.19 2.51
N ALA A 246 15.66 7.27 3.47
CA ALA A 246 16.87 6.57 3.92
C ALA A 246 17.42 5.63 2.84
N SER A 247 16.55 5.13 1.99
CA SER A 247 16.87 4.47 0.74
C SER A 247 16.94 5.52 -0.36
N GLY A 248 18.14 5.90 -0.80
CA GLY A 248 18.31 6.68 -2.02
C GLY A 248 17.60 6.02 -3.21
N PRO A 249 17.51 6.68 -4.38
CA PRO A 249 16.94 6.05 -5.57
C PRO A 249 17.56 4.65 -5.73
N GLN A 250 16.72 3.62 -5.84
CA GLN A 250 17.17 2.23 -5.98
C GLN A 250 17.75 2.04 -7.39
N ILE A 251 18.89 2.65 -7.64
CA ILE A 251 19.59 2.51 -8.89
C ILE A 251 20.42 1.22 -8.84
N ARG A 252 20.57 0.57 -9.99
CA ARG A 252 21.33 -0.69 -10.13
C ARG A 252 22.68 -0.58 -9.39
N PRO A 253 23.18 -1.67 -8.78
CA PRO A 253 24.56 -1.71 -8.30
C PRO A 253 25.48 -1.21 -9.41
N ASN A 254 26.35 -0.25 -9.09
CA ASN A 254 27.31 0.38 -10.01
C ASN A 254 26.71 1.32 -11.07
N TYR A 255 25.47 1.80 -10.91
CA TYR A 255 24.91 2.79 -11.83
C TYR A 255 25.75 4.06 -11.92
N PHE A 256 26.26 4.57 -10.79
CA PHE A 256 27.10 5.75 -10.78
C PHE A 256 28.40 5.52 -11.56
N ASP A 257 29.08 4.38 -11.38
CA ASP A 257 30.24 4.02 -12.18
C ASP A 257 29.93 3.89 -13.68
N THR A 258 28.74 3.37 -14.01
CA THR A 258 28.30 3.21 -15.40
C THR A 258 27.98 4.56 -16.03
N LEU A 259 27.36 5.45 -15.25
CA LEU A 259 27.06 6.83 -15.63
C LEU A 259 28.35 7.62 -15.81
N ASP A 260 29.32 7.47 -14.90
CA ASP A 260 30.62 8.14 -14.97
C ASP A 260 31.42 7.65 -16.18
N LYS A 261 31.38 6.36 -16.51
CA LYS A 261 31.96 5.82 -17.76
C LYS A 261 31.28 6.35 -19.02
N LEU A 262 29.97 6.53 -18.99
CA LEU A 262 29.19 7.10 -20.10
C LEU A 262 29.40 8.61 -20.27
N MET A 263 29.61 9.32 -19.16
CA MET A 263 29.86 10.76 -19.11
C MET A 263 31.32 11.09 -19.45
N ALA A 264 32.27 10.21 -19.14
CA ALA A 264 33.68 10.34 -19.52
C ALA A 264 33.90 10.29 -21.04
N ASN A 265 33.03 9.58 -21.78
CA ASN A 265 33.13 9.42 -23.24
C ASN A 265 32.36 10.46 -24.06
N LYS A 266 31.67 11.42 -23.42
CA LYS A 266 31.11 12.57 -24.13
C LYS A 266 32.09 13.73 -24.05
N THR A 267 32.77 13.95 -25.18
CA THR A 267 33.47 15.18 -25.60
C THR A 267 33.40 16.29 -24.56
N SER A 268 34.55 16.58 -23.97
CA SER A 268 34.83 17.66 -23.05
C SER A 268 33.94 18.88 -23.31
N ILE A 269 32.82 18.97 -22.61
CA ILE A 269 32.16 20.25 -22.42
C ILE A 269 33.18 21.06 -21.63
N LYS A 270 33.81 22.03 -22.31
CA LYS A 270 34.80 22.93 -21.71
C LYS A 270 34.12 23.68 -20.57
N TYR A 271 34.20 23.14 -19.36
CA TYR A 271 34.02 23.94 -18.17
C TYR A 271 35.27 24.81 -18.06
N VAL A 272 35.09 26.09 -18.35
CA VAL A 272 36.08 27.12 -18.09
C VAL A 272 36.32 27.11 -16.58
N ASN A 273 37.45 26.55 -16.17
CA ASN A 273 38.03 26.87 -14.87
C ASN A 273 38.64 28.26 -14.98
N LYS A 274 37.93 29.24 -14.42
CA LYS A 274 38.51 30.45 -13.84
C LYS A 274 37.45 31.15 -13.01
N ASP A 275 37.67 31.10 -11.69
CA ASP A 275 37.55 32.22 -10.77
C ASP A 275 36.40 33.20 -11.06
N ASN A 276 35.30 33.05 -10.33
CA ASN A 276 34.58 34.12 -9.64
C ASN A 276 33.21 33.63 -9.11
N GLU A 277 32.93 33.99 -7.86
CA GLU A 277 31.92 33.50 -6.92
C GLU A 277 30.42 33.64 -7.31
N ASN A 278 30.04 33.77 -8.58
CA ASN A 278 28.69 34.26 -8.94
C ASN A 278 27.72 33.28 -9.65
N ILE A 279 28.04 32.00 -9.83
CA ILE A 279 27.23 31.09 -10.68
C ILE A 279 26.25 30.17 -9.91
N SER A 280 26.28 30.08 -8.58
CA SER A 280 25.25 29.30 -7.85
C SER A 280 23.89 30.03 -7.72
N VAL A 281 23.88 31.33 -7.99
CA VAL A 281 22.72 32.18 -7.72
C VAL A 281 21.83 32.37 -8.97
N ILE A 282 22.37 32.22 -10.17
CA ILE A 282 21.65 32.52 -11.43
C ILE A 282 20.55 31.48 -11.74
N GLY A 283 20.77 30.20 -11.45
CA GLY A 283 19.79 29.14 -11.70
C GLY A 283 18.56 29.17 -10.79
N LYS A 284 18.72 29.63 -9.54
CA LYS A 284 17.61 29.78 -8.58
C LYS A 284 16.84 31.09 -8.79
N ARG A 285 17.51 32.19 -9.15
CA ARG A 285 16.88 33.51 -9.43
C ARG A 285 15.86 33.44 -10.58
N LYS A 286 16.18 32.75 -11.68
CA LYS A 286 15.32 32.70 -12.88
C LYS A 286 13.96 32.03 -12.69
N ARG A 287 13.82 31.11 -11.73
CA ARG A 287 12.53 30.44 -11.44
C ARG A 287 11.57 31.33 -10.66
N MET A 288 12.09 32.33 -9.95
CA MET A 288 11.30 33.21 -9.10
C MET A 288 10.86 34.50 -9.81
N GLU A 289 11.62 34.92 -10.81
CA GLU A 289 11.27 36.10 -11.63
C GLU A 289 9.84 36.09 -12.22
N PRO A 290 9.28 34.95 -12.70
CA PRO A 290 7.91 34.93 -13.20
C PRO A 290 6.86 35.27 -12.14
N ILE A 291 7.02 34.73 -10.92
CA ILE A 291 6.04 34.95 -9.84
C ILE A 291 6.16 36.37 -9.29
N GLU A 292 7.38 36.90 -9.18
CA GLU A 292 7.61 38.26 -8.70
C GLU A 292 7.11 39.32 -9.68
N LYS A 293 7.22 39.08 -11.00
CA LYS A 293 6.62 39.98 -12.01
C LYS A 293 5.10 40.03 -11.91
N HIS A 294 4.47 38.92 -11.54
CA HIS A 294 3.02 38.84 -11.44
C HIS A 294 2.50 39.47 -10.13
N LEU A 295 3.24 39.33 -9.04
CA LEU A 295 2.85 39.81 -7.71
C LEU A 295 3.28 41.26 -7.42
N PHE A 296 4.35 41.74 -8.07
CA PHE A 296 4.95 43.05 -7.82
C PHE A 296 5.23 43.82 -9.11
N HIS A 297 4.93 45.13 -9.10
CA HIS A 297 5.24 46.02 -10.24
C HIS A 297 6.74 46.35 -10.37
N LYS A 298 7.52 46.25 -9.28
CA LYS A 298 8.97 46.46 -9.25
C LYS A 298 9.65 45.36 -8.43
N ILE A 299 10.61 44.67 -9.04
CA ILE A 299 11.37 43.59 -8.39
C ILE A 299 12.62 44.18 -7.74
N ASN A 300 12.77 44.00 -6.43
CA ASN A 300 13.95 44.45 -5.72
C ASN A 300 14.99 43.34 -5.63
N TYR A 301 15.91 43.32 -6.60
CA TYR A 301 16.95 42.31 -6.70
C TYR A 301 18.04 42.41 -5.62
N HIS A 302 18.09 43.50 -4.84
CA HIS A 302 19.07 43.69 -3.77
C HIS A 302 18.75 42.92 -2.49
N LEU A 303 17.51 42.43 -2.31
CA LEU A 303 17.17 41.60 -1.15
C LEU A 303 17.62 40.14 -1.33
N PRO A 304 18.05 39.48 -0.23
CA PRO A 304 18.34 38.06 -0.26
C PRO A 304 17.08 37.23 -0.55
N MET A 305 17.27 36.09 -1.21
CA MET A 305 16.20 35.26 -1.80
C MET A 305 15.10 34.84 -0.81
N ASN A 306 15.48 34.55 0.44
CA ASN A 306 14.56 34.15 1.50
C ASN A 306 13.60 35.27 1.89
N LEU A 307 14.06 36.52 1.93
CA LEU A 307 13.21 37.68 2.21
C LEU A 307 12.26 37.96 1.05
N ARG A 308 12.72 37.81 -0.19
CA ARG A 308 11.88 37.95 -1.38
C ARG A 308 10.78 36.88 -1.41
N LEU A 309 11.11 35.65 -1.02
CA LEU A 309 10.13 34.54 -0.97
C LEU A 309 9.05 34.83 0.06
N LYS A 310 9.46 35.33 1.23
CA LYS A 310 8.53 35.72 2.28
C LYS A 310 7.62 36.87 1.85
N GLN A 311 8.16 37.88 1.15
CA GLN A 311 7.35 38.96 0.60
C GLN A 311 6.31 38.46 -0.42
N ALA A 312 6.68 37.50 -1.28
CA ALA A 312 5.76 36.89 -2.24
C ALA A 312 4.65 36.10 -1.52
N GLU A 313 5.00 35.32 -0.50
CA GLU A 313 4.06 34.56 0.34
C GLU A 313 3.06 35.49 1.06
N ASP A 314 3.55 36.53 1.75
CA ASP A 314 2.71 37.51 2.45
C ASP A 314 1.76 38.24 1.48
N ARG A 315 2.22 38.50 0.25
CA ARG A 315 1.41 39.16 -0.78
C ARG A 315 0.31 38.25 -1.32
N ILE A 316 0.60 36.97 -1.57
CA ILE A 316 -0.41 35.98 -2.00
C ILE A 316 -1.47 35.83 -0.91
N LEU A 317 -1.06 35.66 0.36
CA LEU A 317 -1.99 35.52 1.48
C LEU A 317 -2.92 36.73 1.62
N ARG A 318 -2.40 37.94 1.37
CA ARG A 318 -3.21 39.16 1.33
C ARG A 318 -4.19 39.21 0.15
N LEU A 319 -3.83 38.66 -1.01
CA LEU A 319 -4.73 38.60 -2.16
C LEU A 319 -5.83 37.56 -1.95
N GLU A 320 -5.49 36.42 -1.34
CA GLU A 320 -6.45 35.37 -0.98
C GLU A 320 -7.43 35.81 0.12
N SER A 321 -7.01 36.73 1.00
CA SER A 321 -7.90 37.28 2.04
C SER A 321 -8.84 38.39 1.55
N LEU A 322 -8.72 38.82 0.29
CA LEU A 322 -9.64 39.76 -0.35
C LEU A 322 -10.75 38.99 -1.08
N SER A 323 -12.02 39.36 -0.88
CA SER A 323 -13.15 38.81 -1.64
C SER A 323 -12.90 39.01 -3.15
N PRO A 324 -13.19 38.03 -4.03
CA PRO A 324 -12.97 38.12 -5.48
C PRO A 324 -13.55 39.38 -6.13
N GLU A 325 -14.61 39.94 -5.53
CA GLU A 325 -15.31 41.16 -5.97
C GLU A 325 -14.42 42.42 -5.92
N TYR A 326 -13.46 42.49 -5.01
CA TYR A 326 -12.55 43.64 -4.86
C TYR A 326 -11.40 43.67 -5.87
N TRP A 327 -11.21 42.61 -6.67
CA TRP A 327 -10.15 42.54 -7.68
C TRP A 327 -10.24 43.70 -8.69
N HIS A 328 -11.46 44.13 -9.01
CA HIS A 328 -11.74 45.20 -9.99
C HIS A 328 -11.43 46.62 -9.48
N PHE A 329 -11.32 46.81 -8.16
CA PHE A 329 -11.07 48.13 -7.55
C PHE A 329 -9.59 48.40 -7.22
N ILE A 330 -8.76 47.35 -7.23
CA ILE A 330 -7.35 47.42 -6.80
C ILE A 330 -6.38 47.47 -7.99
N MET A 331 -6.81 47.05 -9.17
CA MET A 331 -6.04 47.33 -10.39
C MET A 331 -6.15 48.83 -10.67
N PRO A 332 -5.04 49.59 -10.68
CA PRO A 332 -5.11 50.98 -11.15
C PRO A 332 -5.67 50.91 -12.57
N GLN A 333 -6.78 51.63 -12.82
CA GLN A 333 -7.16 51.91 -14.19
C GLN A 333 -5.94 52.54 -14.84
N SER A 334 -5.50 51.96 -15.95
CA SER A 334 -4.47 52.55 -16.78
C SER A 334 -4.91 53.97 -17.10
N GLU A 335 -4.27 54.96 -16.48
CA GLU A 335 -4.30 56.33 -16.96
C GLU A 335 -3.82 56.29 -18.41
N SER A 336 -4.65 56.81 -19.29
CA SER A 336 -4.37 57.09 -20.70
C SER A 336 -3.14 57.95 -20.89
#